data_AF-H2Z1G7-F1
#
_entry.id   AF-H2Z1G7-F1
#
_cell.length_a   1.000
_cell.length_b   1.000
_cell.length_c   1.000
_cell.angle_alpha   90.00
_cell.angle_beta   90.00
_cell.angle_gamma   90.00
#
_symmetry.space_group_name_H-M   'P 1'
#
loop_
_entity.id
_entity.type
_entity.pdbx_description
1 polymer ?
#
loop_
_entity_poly.entity_id
_entity_poly.type
_entity_poly.pdbx_seq_one_letter_code
_entity_poly.pdbx_strand_id
1 'polypeptide(L)'
;MEVVYEGEGGSPCAPYITDIAESAKHKTPRTEKRTSPYMEKSHYIKFREMAHGRKIIPISKVEPQWPYDTCMPFSSVCGNQNKTGTYFCYLGESISVTETSSGVWPIAKKKKLPTNLFAYSANTRFNRVYTSLLHCLEISMNGNPRKMSTCMGKMYEMQSAGKVAVTTPLYKGGDPNEGPNLTPMWMYLRDWFKGEGIPTFTTSGHSRPQFC
;
A
#
# COMPACT_ATOMS: atom_id res chain seq x y z
N MET A 1 15.28 7.71 2.82
CA MET A 1 15.93 6.52 2.22
C MET A 1 15.09 5.27 2.47
N GLU A 2 14.42 5.14 3.62
CA GLU A 2 13.51 4.05 4.00
C GLU A 2 12.44 3.71 2.94
N VAL A 3 11.79 4.72 2.33
CA VAL A 3 10.79 4.52 1.26
C VAL A 3 11.34 3.69 0.07
N VAL A 4 12.61 3.88 -0.30
CA VAL A 4 13.23 3.12 -1.38
C VAL A 4 13.47 1.67 -0.96
N TYR A 5 13.89 1.45 0.28
CA TYR A 5 14.09 0.10 0.83
C TYR A 5 12.79 -0.70 0.92
N GLU A 6 11.70 -0.08 1.37
CA GLU A 6 10.40 -0.75 1.40
C GLU A 6 9.85 -1.01 -0.01
N GLY A 7 10.05 -0.06 -0.93
CA GLY A 7 9.57 -0.15 -2.30
C GLY A 7 10.31 -1.20 -3.13
N GLU A 8 11.61 -0.99 -3.31
CA GLU A 8 12.45 -1.75 -4.25
C GLU A 8 13.30 -2.82 -3.53
N GLY A 9 13.57 -2.62 -2.25
CA GLY A 9 14.51 -3.44 -1.47
C GLY A 9 15.87 -2.76 -1.31
N GLY A 10 16.72 -3.33 -0.46
CA GLY A 10 18.04 -2.77 -0.21
C GLY A 10 19.14 -3.20 -1.14
N SER A 11 18.87 -4.20 -1.98
CA SER A 11 19.80 -4.69 -2.99
C SER A 11 19.02 -5.22 -4.19
N PRO A 12 19.44 -4.91 -5.43
CA PRO A 12 18.87 -5.52 -6.63
C PRO A 12 19.13 -7.04 -6.69
N CYS A 13 19.99 -7.57 -5.81
CA CYS A 13 20.47 -8.94 -5.82
C CYS A 13 19.90 -9.82 -4.70
N ALA A 14 19.12 -9.25 -3.78
CA ALA A 14 18.46 -9.99 -2.71
C ALA A 14 17.00 -9.56 -2.59
N PRO A 15 16.03 -10.49 -2.63
CA PRO A 15 14.60 -10.16 -2.54
C PRO A 15 14.16 -9.76 -1.11
N TYR A 16 15.11 -9.74 -0.19
CA TYR A 16 14.92 -9.56 1.24
C TYR A 16 15.54 -8.24 1.68
N ILE A 17 14.82 -7.51 2.52
CA ILE A 17 15.35 -6.35 3.25
C ILE A 17 16.37 -6.92 4.24
N THR A 18 17.65 -6.83 3.87
CA THR A 18 18.74 -7.09 4.82
C THR A 18 18.91 -5.84 5.66
N ASP A 19 18.88 -5.96 6.99
CA ASP A 19 19.11 -4.84 7.90
C ASP A 19 20.48 -4.20 7.62
N ILE A 20 20.49 -3.09 6.87
CA ILE A 20 21.71 -2.28 6.68
C ILE A 20 22.04 -1.53 7.99
N ALA A 21 21.13 -1.50 8.97
CA ALA A 21 21.33 -0.86 10.26
C ALA A 21 22.37 -1.55 11.16
N GLU A 22 22.57 -2.88 11.07
CA GLU A 22 23.56 -3.57 11.91
C GLU A 22 24.99 -3.50 11.35
N SER A 23 25.17 -3.20 10.06
CA SER A 23 26.51 -3.14 9.45
C SER A 23 27.29 -1.85 9.76
N ALA A 24 26.63 -0.81 10.28
CA ALA A 24 27.25 0.47 10.59
C ALA A 24 27.56 0.69 12.08
N LYS A 25 27.09 -0.18 12.99
CA LYS A 25 27.28 -0.03 14.44
C LYS A 25 27.43 -1.39 15.13
N HIS A 26 28.53 -2.11 14.88
CA HIS A 26 29.28 -2.87 15.90
C HIS A 26 30.34 -3.75 15.23
N LYS A 27 31.60 -3.31 15.30
CA LYS A 27 32.76 -4.22 15.19
C LYS A 27 32.89 -4.97 16.52
N THR A 28 32.09 -6.01 16.73
CA THR A 28 32.37 -7.02 17.75
C THR A 28 32.07 -8.39 17.17
N PRO A 29 33.01 -9.35 17.23
CA PRO A 29 32.79 -10.69 16.70
C PRO A 29 31.88 -11.43 17.68
N ARG A 30 30.59 -11.52 17.37
CA ARG A 30 29.68 -12.40 18.11
C ARG A 30 29.23 -13.53 17.21
N THR A 31 29.78 -14.69 17.52
CA THR A 31 29.45 -16.01 17.01
C THR A 31 28.04 -16.38 17.46
N GLU A 32 27.01 -15.85 16.80
CA GLU A 32 25.64 -16.30 17.01
C GLU A 32 24.92 -16.28 15.67
N LYS A 33 24.59 -17.48 15.21
CA LYS A 33 23.83 -17.79 14.01
C LYS A 33 22.39 -17.30 14.21
N ARG A 34 22.17 -15.98 14.14
CA ARG A 34 20.84 -15.39 14.04
C ARG A 34 20.29 -15.67 12.64
N THR A 35 19.76 -16.86 12.43
CA THR A 35 18.65 -17.05 11.50
C THR A 35 17.47 -16.26 12.06
N SER A 36 17.41 -14.96 11.80
CA SER A 36 16.16 -14.20 11.98
C SER A 36 15.14 -14.82 11.02
N PRO A 37 14.00 -15.37 11.52
CA PRO A 37 13.05 -16.10 10.69
C PRO A 37 12.16 -15.21 9.82
N TYR A 38 12.35 -13.88 9.86
CA TYR A 38 11.52 -12.93 9.13
C TYR A 38 12.39 -11.87 8.45
N MET A 39 13.00 -12.26 7.33
CA MET A 39 13.47 -11.27 6.37
C MET A 39 12.25 -10.71 5.63
N GLU A 40 11.94 -9.43 5.86
CA GLU A 40 10.83 -8.78 5.17
C GLU A 40 11.13 -8.60 3.68
N LYS A 41 10.13 -8.82 2.82
CA LYS A 41 10.25 -8.62 1.37
C LYS A 41 9.87 -7.19 1.01
N SER A 42 10.54 -6.62 0.01
CA SER A 42 10.13 -5.34 -0.57
C SER A 42 8.77 -5.46 -1.26
N HIS A 43 8.09 -4.32 -1.45
CA HIS A 43 6.82 -4.25 -2.17
C HIS A 43 6.93 -4.83 -3.58
N TYR A 44 8.02 -4.51 -4.30
CA TYR A 44 8.28 -5.07 -5.62
C TYR A 44 8.23 -6.60 -5.63
N ILE A 45 8.90 -7.24 -4.67
CA ILE A 45 8.91 -8.71 -4.57
C ILE A 45 7.52 -9.24 -4.20
N LYS A 46 6.85 -8.65 -3.20
CA LYS A 46 5.50 -9.05 -2.80
C LYS A 46 4.52 -9.03 -4.00
N PHE A 47 4.59 -8.00 -4.85
CA PHE A 47 3.75 -7.92 -6.05
C PHE A 47 4.14 -8.91 -7.15
N ARG A 48 5.45 -9.17 -7.33
CA ARG A 48 5.91 -10.17 -8.30
C ARG A 48 5.46 -11.58 -7.90
N GLU A 49 5.51 -11.91 -6.61
CA GLU A 49 4.98 -13.19 -6.11
C GLU A 49 3.48 -13.35 -6.44
N MET A 50 2.68 -12.29 -6.26
CA MET A 50 1.26 -12.30 -6.64
C MET A 50 1.06 -12.48 -8.16
N ALA A 51 1.88 -11.81 -8.98
CA ALA A 51 1.79 -11.91 -10.44
C ALA A 51 2.17 -13.30 -10.97
N HIS A 52 3.16 -13.95 -10.35
CA HIS A 52 3.55 -15.33 -10.65
C HIS A 52 2.68 -16.38 -9.94
N GLY A 53 1.80 -15.97 -9.03
CA GLY A 53 0.95 -16.86 -8.24
C GLY A 53 1.74 -17.81 -7.33
N ARG A 54 3.00 -17.49 -6.99
CA ARG A 54 3.90 -18.35 -6.20
C ARG A 54 4.89 -17.54 -5.37
N LYS A 55 5.23 -18.07 -4.20
CA LYS A 55 6.30 -17.50 -3.37
C LYS A 55 7.68 -17.68 -4.01
N ILE A 56 8.54 -16.70 -3.81
CA ILE A 56 9.95 -16.72 -4.20
C ILE A 56 10.75 -17.53 -3.17
N ILE A 57 11.61 -18.43 -3.66
CA ILE A 57 12.48 -19.27 -2.83
C ILE A 57 13.92 -19.26 -3.37
N PRO A 58 14.94 -19.40 -2.50
CA PRO A 58 16.31 -19.64 -2.93
C PRO A 58 16.47 -21.05 -3.49
N ILE A 59 17.21 -21.20 -4.57
CA ILE A 59 17.58 -22.48 -5.19
C ILE A 59 19.05 -22.48 -5.60
N SER A 60 19.67 -23.65 -5.75
CA SER A 60 21.08 -23.77 -6.11
C SER A 60 21.36 -23.88 -7.61
N LYS A 61 20.34 -24.15 -8.43
CA LYS A 61 20.49 -24.36 -9.87
C LYS A 61 19.20 -24.03 -10.60
N VAL A 62 19.32 -23.29 -11.70
CA VAL A 62 18.22 -23.02 -12.64
C VAL A 62 18.16 -24.15 -13.66
N GLU A 63 16.95 -24.67 -13.91
CA GLU A 63 16.73 -25.67 -14.94
C GLU A 63 16.53 -25.02 -16.32
N PRO A 64 17.21 -25.48 -17.39
CA PRO A 64 17.10 -24.89 -18.73
C PRO A 64 15.69 -24.90 -19.32
N GLN A 65 14.84 -25.84 -18.88
CA GLN A 65 13.47 -25.99 -19.34
C GLN A 65 12.47 -25.01 -18.71
N TRP A 66 12.85 -24.27 -17.66
CA TRP A 66 11.92 -23.34 -17.03
C TRP A 66 11.69 -22.09 -17.88
N PRO A 67 10.47 -21.50 -17.83
CA PRO A 67 10.21 -20.20 -18.44
C PRO A 67 11.22 -19.14 -17.98
N TYR A 68 11.64 -18.26 -18.88
CA TYR A 68 12.68 -17.25 -18.64
C TYR A 68 12.36 -16.30 -17.46
N ASP A 69 11.08 -16.08 -17.18
CA ASP A 69 10.58 -15.21 -16.11
C ASP A 69 10.38 -15.92 -14.75
N THR A 70 10.65 -17.23 -14.67
CA THR A 70 10.49 -18.03 -13.44
C THR A 70 11.44 -17.57 -12.33
N CYS A 71 12.61 -17.07 -12.71
CA CYS A 71 13.65 -16.63 -11.80
C CYS A 71 13.89 -15.13 -11.95
N MET A 72 14.31 -14.47 -10.87
CA MET A 72 14.70 -13.07 -10.99
C MET A 72 15.88 -12.94 -11.95
N PRO A 73 15.86 -11.95 -12.86
CA PRO A 73 17.01 -11.70 -13.72
C PRO A 73 18.16 -11.22 -12.83
N PHE A 74 19.21 -12.03 -12.72
CA PHE A 74 20.47 -11.58 -12.14
C PHE A 74 21.09 -10.60 -13.14
N SER A 75 20.85 -9.31 -12.92
CA SER A 75 21.45 -8.28 -13.76
C SER A 75 22.98 -8.36 -13.67
N SER A 76 23.67 -7.88 -14.70
CA SER A 76 25.12 -7.67 -14.67
C SER A 76 25.57 -6.77 -13.51
N VAL A 77 24.65 -6.02 -12.90
CA VAL A 77 24.86 -5.18 -11.70
C VAL A 77 25.11 -6.04 -10.45
N CYS A 78 24.64 -7.29 -10.42
CA CYS A 78 24.93 -8.26 -9.36
C CYS A 78 26.30 -8.95 -9.50
N GLY A 79 27.18 -8.38 -10.33
CA GLY A 79 28.53 -8.85 -10.60
C GLY A 79 29.25 -9.31 -9.34
N ASN A 80 29.64 -10.59 -9.35
CA ASN A 80 30.35 -11.33 -8.30
C ASN A 80 29.55 -11.84 -7.09
N GLN A 81 28.24 -11.57 -6.96
CA GLN A 81 27.39 -12.35 -6.02
C GLN A 81 27.13 -13.79 -6.52
N ASN A 82 27.51 -14.09 -7.76
CA ASN A 82 27.55 -15.43 -8.36
C ASN A 82 28.48 -16.44 -7.66
N LYS A 83 29.21 -16.08 -6.60
CA LYS A 83 30.05 -17.05 -5.88
C LYS A 83 29.25 -18.02 -4.99
N THR A 84 27.99 -17.72 -4.66
CA THR A 84 27.18 -18.58 -3.78
C THR A 84 26.33 -19.60 -4.53
N GLY A 85 26.12 -19.44 -5.85
CA GLY A 85 25.27 -20.33 -6.64
C GLY A 85 23.78 -20.27 -6.28
N THR A 86 23.35 -19.28 -5.52
CA THR A 86 21.94 -19.16 -5.10
C THR A 86 21.15 -18.27 -6.06
N TYR A 87 20.13 -18.85 -6.69
CA TYR A 87 19.14 -18.16 -7.51
C TYR A 87 17.85 -17.96 -6.73
N PHE A 88 17.05 -16.96 -7.07
CA PHE A 88 15.73 -16.75 -6.47
C PHE A 88 14.65 -16.92 -7.54
N CYS A 89 13.74 -17.87 -7.32
CA CYS A 89 12.74 -18.25 -8.31
C CYS A 89 11.35 -18.42 -7.68
N TYR A 90 10.31 -18.11 -8.44
CA TYR A 90 8.89 -18.16 -8.04
C TYR A 90 8.35 -19.61 -8.08
N LEU A 91 8.99 -20.49 -7.31
CA LEU A 91 8.71 -21.93 -7.29
C LEU A 91 8.16 -22.41 -5.94
N GLY A 92 8.02 -21.51 -4.97
CA GLY A 92 7.50 -21.83 -3.65
C GLY A 92 6.00 -22.13 -3.65
N GLU A 93 5.42 -22.03 -2.45
CA GLU A 93 3.99 -22.24 -2.22
C GLU A 93 3.14 -21.39 -3.17
N SER A 94 2.06 -21.99 -3.66
CA SER A 94 1.08 -21.28 -4.48
C SER A 94 0.45 -20.15 -3.69
N ILE A 95 0.32 -18.99 -4.33
CA ILE A 95 -0.43 -17.86 -3.83
C ILE A 95 -1.74 -17.87 -4.60
N SER A 96 -2.78 -18.45 -4.01
CA SER A 96 -4.09 -18.37 -4.61
C SER A 96 -4.72 -17.01 -4.26
N VAL A 97 -5.13 -16.28 -5.29
CA VAL A 97 -5.91 -15.04 -5.12
C VAL A 97 -7.37 -15.38 -4.72
N THR A 98 -7.75 -16.65 -4.82
CA THR A 98 -9.07 -17.18 -4.48
C THR A 98 -9.23 -17.54 -3.00
N GLU A 99 -8.15 -17.80 -2.23
CA GLU A 99 -8.24 -18.20 -0.81
C GLU A 99 -8.38 -17.05 0.18
N THR A 100 -8.33 -15.78 -0.26
CA THR A 100 -8.96 -14.73 0.54
C THR A 100 -10.46 -14.99 0.51
N SER A 101 -11.06 -15.27 1.67
CA SER A 101 -12.42 -15.77 1.91
C SER A 101 -13.60 -14.99 1.29
N SER A 102 -13.34 -13.99 0.46
CA SER A 102 -14.35 -13.20 -0.27
C SER A 102 -14.03 -12.99 -1.76
N GLY A 103 -12.97 -13.60 -2.30
CA GLY A 103 -12.59 -13.44 -3.72
C GLY A 103 -12.31 -11.99 -4.12
N VAL A 104 -12.15 -11.73 -5.41
CA VAL A 104 -12.06 -10.37 -5.96
C VAL A 104 -13.46 -9.93 -6.38
N TRP A 105 -13.91 -8.78 -5.88
CA TRP A 105 -15.22 -8.26 -6.25
C TRP A 105 -15.30 -7.95 -7.75
N PRO A 106 -16.34 -8.40 -8.46
CA PRO A 106 -16.52 -8.15 -9.90
C PRO A 106 -16.92 -6.69 -10.15
N ILE A 107 -15.95 -5.79 -10.18
CA ILE A 107 -16.18 -4.34 -10.34
C ILE A 107 -16.28 -3.93 -11.81
N ALA A 108 -17.12 -2.94 -12.13
CA ALA A 108 -17.14 -2.30 -13.45
C ALA A 108 -16.77 -0.82 -13.38
N LYS A 109 -16.01 -0.36 -14.37
CA LYS A 109 -15.63 1.04 -14.54
C LYS A 109 -16.78 1.82 -15.15
N LYS A 110 -17.49 2.60 -14.33
CA LYS A 110 -18.53 3.52 -14.81
C LYS A 110 -18.16 4.96 -14.45
N LYS A 111 -18.01 5.82 -15.47
CA LYS A 111 -17.59 7.23 -15.29
C LYS A 111 -18.66 8.14 -14.68
N LYS A 112 -19.94 7.78 -14.82
CA LYS A 112 -21.07 8.53 -14.27
C LYS A 112 -22.12 7.58 -13.71
N LEU A 113 -22.47 7.78 -12.44
CA LEU A 113 -23.52 7.04 -11.74
C LEU A 113 -24.77 7.91 -11.70
N PRO A 114 -25.94 7.38 -12.11
CA PRO A 114 -27.22 8.02 -11.87
C PRO A 114 -27.43 8.34 -10.38
N THR A 115 -27.88 9.54 -10.06
CA THR A 115 -28.02 10.07 -8.69
C THR A 115 -29.03 9.29 -7.82
N ASN A 116 -29.96 8.58 -8.45
CA ASN A 116 -30.99 7.78 -7.79
C ASN A 116 -30.52 6.37 -7.39
N LEU A 117 -29.28 5.99 -7.69
CA LEU A 117 -28.77 4.66 -7.35
C LEU A 117 -28.08 4.67 -5.99
N PHE A 118 -28.24 3.56 -5.25
CA PHE A 118 -27.49 3.34 -4.02
C PHE A 118 -25.96 3.40 -4.26
N ALA A 119 -25.50 2.92 -5.42
CA ALA A 119 -24.11 3.05 -5.87
C ALA A 119 -23.63 4.52 -5.94
N TYR A 120 -24.50 5.46 -6.33
CA TYR A 120 -24.12 6.88 -6.31
C TYR A 120 -23.89 7.39 -4.88
N SER A 121 -24.77 7.02 -3.94
CA SER A 121 -24.62 7.39 -2.52
C SER A 121 -23.38 6.76 -1.89
N ALA A 122 -23.13 5.48 -2.15
CA ALA A 122 -21.93 4.77 -1.68
C ALA A 122 -20.65 5.44 -2.21
N ASN A 123 -20.61 5.76 -3.51
CA ASN A 123 -19.48 6.46 -4.10
C ASN A 123 -19.31 7.89 -3.56
N THR A 124 -20.41 8.62 -3.36
CA THR A 124 -20.38 9.96 -2.77
C THR A 124 -19.82 9.94 -1.36
N ARG A 125 -20.23 8.96 -0.55
CA ARG A 125 -19.68 8.74 0.79
C ARG A 125 -18.17 8.45 0.73
N PHE A 126 -17.74 7.54 -0.14
CA PHE A 126 -16.32 7.23 -0.33
C PHE A 126 -15.51 8.49 -0.68
N ASN A 127 -15.97 9.26 -1.67
CA ASN A 127 -15.29 10.48 -2.11
C ASN A 127 -15.23 11.56 -1.02
N ARG A 128 -16.27 11.69 -0.18
CA ARG A 128 -16.25 12.61 0.98
C ARG A 128 -15.18 12.19 1.98
N VAL A 129 -15.15 10.92 2.37
CA VAL A 129 -14.16 10.41 3.34
C VAL A 129 -12.74 10.54 2.80
N TYR A 130 -12.52 10.21 1.53
CA TYR A 130 -11.24 10.42 0.84
C TYR A 130 -10.80 11.90 0.88
N THR A 131 -11.71 12.79 0.54
CA THR A 131 -11.46 14.24 0.53
C THR A 131 -11.15 14.76 1.94
N SER A 132 -11.90 14.32 2.97
CA SER A 132 -11.64 14.62 4.38
C SER A 132 -10.29 14.09 4.87
N LEU A 133 -9.89 12.89 4.44
CA LEU A 133 -8.58 12.34 4.77
C LEU A 133 -7.46 13.21 4.19
N LEU A 134 -7.53 13.56 2.91
CA LEU A 134 -6.50 14.38 2.26
C LEU A 134 -6.34 15.73 2.95
N HIS A 135 -7.46 16.39 3.30
CA HIS A 135 -7.40 17.66 4.01
C HIS A 135 -6.85 17.51 5.44
N CYS A 136 -7.18 16.42 6.14
CA CYS A 136 -6.59 16.15 7.43
C CYS A 136 -5.07 16.00 7.34
N LEU A 137 -4.59 15.24 6.35
CA LEU A 137 -3.17 15.03 6.10
C LEU A 137 -2.46 16.34 5.74
N GLU A 138 -3.09 17.18 4.91
CA GLU A 138 -2.61 18.53 4.60
C GLU A 138 -2.39 19.36 5.88
N ILE A 139 -3.40 19.45 6.75
CA ILE A 139 -3.27 20.18 8.03
C ILE A 139 -2.17 19.55 8.90
N SER A 140 -2.10 18.23 8.96
CA SER A 140 -1.12 17.54 9.79
C SER A 140 0.31 17.75 9.33
N MET A 141 0.55 17.77 8.02
CA MET A 141 1.87 17.99 7.42
C MET A 141 2.26 19.48 7.40
N ASN A 142 1.28 20.40 7.43
CA ASN A 142 1.50 21.85 7.48
C ASN A 142 1.64 22.40 8.91
N GLY A 143 2.32 21.67 9.79
CA GLY A 143 2.71 22.17 11.11
C GLY A 143 1.76 21.84 12.27
N ASN A 144 0.75 20.99 12.06
CA ASN A 144 -0.12 20.49 13.15
C ASN A 144 -0.07 18.96 13.30
N PRO A 145 1.07 18.37 13.73
CA PRO A 145 1.24 16.92 13.80
C PRO A 145 0.26 16.23 14.77
N ARG A 146 -0.33 16.97 15.71
CA ARG A 146 -1.37 16.44 16.63
C ARG A 146 -2.62 15.95 15.88
N LYS A 147 -2.86 16.43 14.65
CA LYS A 147 -3.96 15.97 13.80
C LYS A 147 -3.71 14.61 13.17
N MET A 148 -2.49 14.07 13.17
CA MET A 148 -2.18 12.78 12.56
C MET A 148 -3.04 11.64 13.11
N SER A 149 -3.30 11.60 14.43
CA SER A 149 -4.19 10.60 15.04
C SER A 149 -5.63 10.67 14.51
N THR A 150 -6.12 11.89 14.24
CA THR A 150 -7.43 12.10 13.61
C THR A 150 -7.41 11.60 12.16
N CYS A 151 -6.31 11.83 11.44
CA CYS A 151 -6.16 11.37 10.05
C CYS A 151 -6.10 9.85 9.98
N MET A 152 -5.48 9.18 10.96
CA MET A 152 -5.51 7.73 11.11
C MET A 152 -6.94 7.21 11.24
N GLY A 153 -7.79 7.87 12.05
CA GLY A 153 -9.22 7.57 12.11
C GLY A 153 -9.92 7.68 10.74
N LYS A 154 -9.57 8.71 9.95
CA LYS A 154 -10.08 8.86 8.57
C LYS A 154 -9.57 7.78 7.62
N MET A 155 -8.38 7.22 7.82
CA MET A 155 -7.90 6.08 7.04
C MET A 155 -8.76 4.82 7.27
N TYR A 156 -9.12 4.52 8.52
CA TYR A 156 -10.05 3.42 8.83
C TYR A 156 -11.46 3.65 8.27
N GLU A 157 -11.95 4.89 8.36
CA GLU A 157 -13.23 5.28 7.77
C GLU A 157 -13.21 5.08 6.25
N MET A 158 -12.10 5.44 5.60
CA MET A 158 -11.92 5.29 4.16
C MET A 158 -11.86 3.82 3.74
N GLN A 159 -11.19 2.97 4.52
CA GLN A 159 -11.20 1.52 4.29
C GLN A 159 -12.64 0.97 4.36
N SER A 160 -13.41 1.38 5.37
CA SER A 160 -14.80 0.97 5.54
C SER A 160 -15.69 1.45 4.39
N ALA A 161 -15.56 2.72 4.00
CA ALA A 161 -16.28 3.27 2.86
C ALA A 161 -15.88 2.60 1.53
N GLY A 162 -14.60 2.25 1.37
CA GLY A 162 -14.07 1.53 0.23
C GLY A 162 -14.65 0.13 0.12
N LYS A 163 -14.74 -0.62 1.23
CA LYS A 163 -15.42 -1.92 1.30
C LYS A 163 -16.87 -1.80 0.86
N VAL A 164 -17.62 -0.87 1.44
CA VAL A 164 -19.02 -0.63 1.05
C VAL A 164 -19.12 -0.31 -0.44
N ALA A 165 -18.21 0.50 -0.99
CA ALA A 165 -18.22 0.82 -2.40
C ALA A 165 -18.00 -0.42 -3.28
N VAL A 166 -16.96 -1.22 -3.02
CA VAL A 166 -16.67 -2.41 -3.87
C VAL A 166 -17.66 -3.56 -3.71
N THR A 167 -18.43 -3.60 -2.61
CA THR A 167 -19.53 -4.56 -2.42
C THR A 167 -20.89 -4.02 -2.81
N THR A 168 -20.98 -2.79 -3.34
CA THR A 168 -22.24 -2.21 -3.78
C THR A 168 -22.50 -2.55 -5.26
N PRO A 169 -23.59 -3.26 -5.59
CA PRO A 169 -23.98 -3.51 -6.98
C PRO A 169 -24.30 -2.21 -7.72
N LEU A 170 -23.97 -2.15 -9.01
CA LEU A 170 -24.25 -0.98 -9.84
C LEU A 170 -25.73 -0.77 -10.12
N TYR A 171 -26.52 -1.84 -10.11
CA TYR A 171 -27.95 -1.83 -10.44
C TYR A 171 -28.78 -2.23 -9.23
N LYS A 172 -30.02 -1.72 -9.17
CA LYS A 172 -30.96 -2.05 -8.11
C LYS A 172 -31.25 -3.55 -8.15
N GLY A 173 -31.04 -4.24 -7.03
CA GLY A 173 -31.26 -5.69 -6.90
C GLY A 173 -30.15 -6.58 -7.45
N GLY A 174 -28.98 -6.05 -7.80
CA GLY A 174 -27.83 -6.88 -8.15
C GLY A 174 -27.26 -7.63 -6.95
N ASP A 175 -26.58 -8.75 -7.20
CA ASP A 175 -25.84 -9.49 -6.18
C ASP A 175 -24.40 -8.95 -6.07
N PRO A 176 -23.94 -8.54 -4.87
CA PRO A 176 -22.54 -8.16 -4.64
C PRO A 176 -21.51 -9.20 -5.11
N ASN A 177 -21.82 -10.49 -5.07
CA ASN A 177 -20.87 -11.56 -5.40
C ASN A 177 -20.80 -11.85 -6.92
N GLU A 178 -21.86 -11.51 -7.67
CA GLU A 178 -21.91 -11.72 -9.14
C GLU A 178 -21.54 -10.46 -9.91
N GLY A 179 -21.88 -9.28 -9.38
CA GLY A 179 -21.60 -7.98 -9.98
C GLY A 179 -22.53 -7.59 -11.14
N PRO A 180 -22.18 -6.53 -11.89
CA PRO A 180 -21.03 -5.67 -11.67
C PRO A 180 -21.20 -4.72 -10.48
N ASN A 181 -20.17 -4.62 -9.66
CA ASN A 181 -20.11 -3.73 -8.51
C ASN A 181 -19.49 -2.37 -8.86
N LEU A 182 -19.71 -1.41 -7.97
CA LEU A 182 -19.17 -0.08 -8.04
C LEU A 182 -17.64 -0.10 -7.88
N THR A 183 -16.96 0.57 -8.82
CA THR A 183 -15.56 0.98 -8.65
C THR A 183 -15.52 2.33 -7.93
N PRO A 184 -14.80 2.49 -6.80
CA PRO A 184 -14.61 3.79 -6.17
C PRO A 184 -13.99 4.80 -7.16
N MET A 185 -14.55 6.00 -7.27
CA MET A 185 -14.12 6.98 -8.28
C MET A 185 -12.96 7.90 -7.84
N TRP A 186 -12.57 7.89 -6.57
CA TRP A 186 -11.43 8.68 -6.02
C TRP A 186 -11.47 10.17 -6.40
N MET A 187 -12.65 10.80 -6.30
CA MET A 187 -12.80 12.21 -6.66
C MET A 187 -12.56 13.12 -5.47
N TYR A 188 -11.71 14.12 -5.66
CA TYR A 188 -11.53 15.19 -4.69
C TYR A 188 -12.66 16.22 -4.80
N LEU A 189 -13.43 16.39 -3.71
CA LEU A 189 -14.60 17.27 -3.66
C LEU A 189 -14.22 18.66 -3.11
N ARG A 190 -13.59 19.50 -3.95
CA ARG A 190 -13.06 20.82 -3.54
C ARG A 190 -14.11 21.73 -2.88
N ASP A 191 -15.35 21.73 -3.37
CA ASP A 191 -16.39 22.63 -2.87
C ASP A 191 -17.02 22.19 -1.54
N TRP A 192 -16.77 20.94 -1.10
CA TRP A 192 -17.29 20.44 0.18
C TRP A 192 -16.76 21.24 1.38
N PHE A 193 -15.50 21.69 1.32
CA PHE A 193 -14.88 22.49 2.39
C PHE A 193 -15.20 23.98 2.34
N LYS A 194 -15.83 24.46 1.27
CA LYS A 194 -16.28 25.86 1.22
C LYS A 194 -17.57 26.09 2.00
N GLY A 195 -18.37 25.04 2.20
CA GLY A 195 -19.66 25.09 2.90
C GLY A 195 -19.59 24.73 4.39
N GLU A 196 -18.70 23.81 4.78
CA GLU A 196 -18.37 23.57 6.18
C GLU A 196 -17.26 24.55 6.57
N GLY A 197 -17.66 25.77 6.95
CA GLY A 197 -16.76 26.89 7.23
C GLY A 197 -15.45 26.44 7.86
N ILE A 198 -14.36 26.65 7.12
CA ILE A 198 -13.01 26.68 7.70
C ILE A 198 -13.15 27.58 8.94
N PRO A 199 -12.90 27.10 10.16
CA PRO A 199 -12.74 28.03 11.26
C PRO A 199 -11.55 28.87 10.85
N THR A 200 -11.84 30.09 10.38
CA THR A 200 -10.85 31.14 10.29
C THR A 200 -10.24 31.16 11.68
N PHE A 201 -9.01 30.67 11.79
CA PHE A 201 -8.18 30.99 12.94
C PHE A 201 -8.04 32.50 12.89
N THR A 202 -8.96 33.20 13.55
CA THR A 202 -8.70 34.52 14.08
C THR A 202 -7.45 34.35 14.89
N THR A 203 -6.33 34.79 14.33
CA THR A 203 -5.12 35.09 15.07
C THR A 203 -5.54 36.06 16.17
N SER A 204 -5.87 35.53 17.35
CA SER A 204 -6.01 36.35 18.55
C SER A 204 -4.67 37.04 18.70
N GLY A 205 -4.67 38.36 18.54
CA GLY A 205 -3.49 39.19 18.64
C GLY A 205 -2.72 38.81 19.89
N HIS A 206 -1.49 38.34 19.70
CA HIS A 206 -0.50 38.35 20.77
C HIS A 206 -0.28 39.82 21.11
N SER A 207 -0.93 40.29 22.18
CA SER A 207 -0.44 41.43 22.93
C SER A 207 0.99 41.10 23.35
N ARG A 208 1.94 41.89 22.80
CA ARG A 208 3.33 41.84 23.22
C ARG A 208 3.39 42.16 24.72
N PRO A 209 4.08 41.37 25.55
CA PRO A 209 4.36 41.80 26.91
C PRO A 209 5.23 43.06 26.85
N GLN A 210 4.71 44.17 27.39
CA GLN A 210 5.55 45.31 27.79
C GLN A 210 6.37 44.85 28.99
N PHE A 211 7.69 44.86 28.84
CA PHE A 211 8.60 44.76 29.96
C PHE A 211 8.65 46.13 30.64
N CYS A 212 8.26 46.17 31.92
CA CYS A 212 8.62 47.23 32.86
C CYS A 212 10.02 46.95 33.40
#